data_AF-A0A5C8V726-F1
#
_entry.id   AF-A0A5C8V726-F1
#
_cell.length_a   1.000
_cell.length_b   1.000
_cell.length_c   1.000
_cell.angle_alpha   90.00
_cell.angle_beta   90.00
_cell.angle_gamma   90.00
#
_symmetry.space_group_name_H-M   'P 1'
#
loop_
_entity.id
_entity.type
_entity.pdbx_description
1 polymer ?
#
loop_
_entity_poly.entity_id
_entity_poly.type
_entity_poly.pdbx_seq_one_letter_code
_entity_poly.pdbx_strand_id
1 'polypeptide(L)'
;MKYLNAKSLYPRLTLGVFLLSSSQIFAMNVAMNLGIKALVDDLWTEVKDAAPIILAIIFIIGILLNIGKLLGDNRDYKGFLTSVFLFFGGISIIGGVVSYILSISF
;
A
#
# COMPACT_ATOMS: atom_id res chain seq x y z
N MET A 1 -35.68 22.86 30.01
CA MET A 1 -35.09 22.74 28.65
C MET A 1 -35.42 24.01 27.88
N LYS A 2 -34.41 24.74 27.39
CA LYS A 2 -34.59 26.00 26.65
C LYS A 2 -34.77 25.67 25.17
N TYR A 3 -35.97 25.84 24.63
CA TYR A 3 -36.25 25.55 23.22
C TYR A 3 -35.39 26.46 22.33
N LEU A 4 -34.65 25.87 21.38
CA LEU A 4 -33.89 26.61 20.39
C LEU A 4 -34.85 27.30 19.42
N ASN A 5 -34.70 28.61 19.24
CA ASN A 5 -35.52 29.38 18.31
C ASN A 5 -35.08 29.08 16.88
N ALA A 6 -36.03 28.73 16.00
CA ALA A 6 -35.75 28.41 14.60
C ALA A 6 -34.96 29.54 13.89
N LYS A 7 -35.25 30.82 14.20
CA LYS A 7 -34.53 31.96 13.62
C LYS A 7 -33.05 32.04 14.02
N SER A 8 -32.67 31.53 15.19
CA SER A 8 -31.26 31.47 15.62
C SER A 8 -30.56 30.18 15.20
N LEU A 9 -31.30 29.20 14.67
CA LEU A 9 -30.78 27.92 14.20
C LEU A 9 -30.23 28.01 12.77
N TYR A 10 -30.93 28.71 11.85
CA TYR A 10 -30.50 28.89 10.46
C TYR A 10 -29.08 29.47 10.30
N PRO A 11 -28.67 30.55 11.00
CA PRO A 11 -27.31 31.08 10.85
C PRO A 11 -26.24 30.11 11.39
N ARG A 12 -26.58 29.27 12.37
CA ARG A 12 -25.65 28.29 12.97
C ARG A 12 -25.45 27.08 12.06
N LEU A 13 -26.53 26.62 11.42
CA LEU A 13 -26.47 25.52 10.45
C LEU A 13 -25.72 25.94 9.18
N THR A 14 -26.00 27.15 8.66
CA THR A 14 -25.30 27.66 7.47
C THR A 14 -23.81 27.88 7.73
N LEU A 15 -23.43 28.41 8.89
CA LEU A 15 -22.02 28.51 9.30
C LEU A 15 -21.36 27.14 9.46
N GLY A 16 -22.06 26.16 10.04
CA GLY A 16 -21.56 24.79 10.18
C GLY A 16 -21.30 24.11 8.83
N VAL A 17 -22.24 24.24 7.89
CA VAL A 17 -22.10 23.70 6.53
C VAL A 17 -20.97 24.41 5.77
N PHE A 18 -20.84 25.73 5.91
CA PHE A 18 -19.75 26.49 5.30
C PHE A 18 -18.38 26.04 5.84
N LEU A 19 -18.24 25.91 7.17
CA LEU A 19 -17.00 25.46 7.79
C LEU A 19 -16.62 24.03 7.37
N LEU A 20 -17.60 23.12 7.30
CA LEU A 20 -17.38 21.75 6.81
C LEU A 20 -17.00 21.70 5.33
N SER A 21 -17.56 22.57 4.49
CA SER A 21 -17.17 22.65 3.08
C SER A 21 -15.77 23.26 2.89
N SER A 22 -15.38 24.19 3.76
CA SER A 22 -14.07 24.86 3.70
C SER A 22 -12.92 23.97 4.20
N SER A 23 -13.18 23.03 5.11
CA SER A 23 -12.15 22.14 5.65
C SER A 23 -11.63 21.15 4.60
N GLN A 24 -12.49 20.72 3.67
CA GLN A 24 -12.10 19.83 2.56
C GLN A 24 -11.17 20.54 1.58
N ILE A 25 -11.49 21.80 1.24
CA ILE A 25 -10.67 22.62 0.35
C ILE A 25 -9.33 22.96 1.02
N PHE A 26 -9.32 23.24 2.33
CA PHE A 26 -8.10 23.49 3.08
C PHE A 26 -7.20 22.25 3.15
N ALA A 27 -7.74 21.07 3.50
CA ALA A 27 -6.97 19.82 3.53
C ALA A 27 -6.39 19.47 2.14
N MET A 28 -7.17 19.68 1.08
CA MET A 28 -6.73 19.46 -0.30
C MET A 28 -5.63 20.44 -0.71
N ASN A 29 -5.74 21.73 -0.36
CA ASN A 29 -4.70 22.73 -0.64
C ASN A 29 -3.44 22.54 0.21
N VAL A 30 -3.57 22.13 1.47
CA VAL A 30 -2.43 21.79 2.35
C VAL A 30 -1.68 20.57 1.79
N ALA A 31 -2.40 19.51 1.38
CA ALA A 31 -1.79 18.34 0.74
C ALA A 31 -1.08 18.68 -0.59
N MET A 32 -1.62 19.61 -1.38
CA MET A 32 -0.99 20.08 -2.63
C MET A 32 0.23 20.98 -2.41
N ASN A 33 0.19 21.87 -1.41
CA ASN A 33 1.25 22.87 -1.19
C ASN A 33 2.43 22.37 -0.34
N LEU A 34 2.32 21.24 0.36
CA LEU A 34 3.40 20.74 1.24
C LEU A 34 4.56 20.03 0.52
N GLY A 35 4.54 19.89 -0.82
CA GLY A 35 5.59 19.14 -1.55
C GLY A 35 5.65 17.64 -1.24
N ILE A 36 4.81 17.14 -0.32
CA ILE A 36 4.70 15.73 0.05
C ILE A 36 4.29 14.89 -1.17
N LYS A 37 3.42 15.42 -2.05
CA LYS A 37 3.06 14.70 -3.27
C LYS A 37 4.28 14.44 -4.16
N ALA A 38 5.14 15.44 -4.35
CA ALA A 38 6.37 15.27 -5.12
C ALA A 38 7.34 14.30 -4.42
N LEU A 39 7.54 14.43 -3.10
CA LEU A 39 8.36 13.50 -2.32
C LEU A 39 7.86 12.05 -2.40
N VAL A 40 6.55 11.85 -2.31
CA VAL A 40 5.92 10.52 -2.39
C VAL A 40 6.03 9.97 -3.81
N ASP A 41 5.84 10.79 -4.84
CA ASP A 41 5.99 10.39 -6.24
C ASP A 41 7.46 10.01 -6.55
N ASP A 42 8.43 10.76 -6.01
CA ASP A 42 9.87 10.47 -6.15
C ASP A 42 10.24 9.16 -5.42
N LEU A 43 9.82 9.00 -4.16
CA LEU A 43 10.03 7.76 -3.40
C LEU A 43 9.36 6.55 -4.07
N TRP A 44 8.14 6.73 -4.59
CA TRP A 44 7.45 5.68 -5.32
C TRP A 44 8.20 5.27 -6.57
N THR A 45 8.75 6.24 -7.30
CA THR A 45 9.56 6.00 -8.51
C THR A 45 10.84 5.23 -8.15
N GLU A 46 11.57 5.68 -7.13
CA GLU A 46 12.78 5.01 -6.65
C GLU A 46 12.53 3.57 -6.20
N VAL A 47 11.48 3.34 -5.39
CA VAL A 47 11.09 2.00 -4.94
C VAL A 47 10.66 1.13 -6.12
N LYS A 48 9.89 1.67 -7.06
CA LYS A 48 9.44 0.92 -8.24
C LYS A 48 10.61 0.48 -9.11
N ASP A 49 11.63 1.31 -9.26
CA ASP A 49 12.84 1.00 -10.03
C ASP A 49 13.71 -0.05 -9.31
N ALA A 50 13.79 0.00 -7.98
CA ALA A 50 14.56 -0.95 -7.18
C ALA A 50 13.86 -2.30 -6.93
N ALA A 51 12.52 -2.32 -6.93
CA ALA A 51 11.73 -3.49 -6.54
C ALA A 51 12.07 -4.78 -7.31
N PRO A 52 12.28 -4.78 -8.64
CA PRO A 52 12.65 -5.99 -9.38
C PRO A 52 13.98 -6.59 -8.91
N ILE A 53 14.97 -5.72 -8.63
CA ILE A 53 16.30 -6.14 -8.18
C ILE A 53 16.23 -6.72 -6.76
N ILE A 54 15.51 -6.05 -5.86
CA ILE A 54 15.31 -6.52 -4.48
C ILE A 54 14.61 -7.88 -4.48
N LEU A 55 13.54 -8.03 -5.28
CA LEU A 55 12.84 -9.31 -5.41
C LEU A 55 13.75 -10.42 -5.96
N ALA A 56 14.58 -10.12 -6.96
CA ALA A 56 15.54 -11.09 -7.50
C ALA A 56 16.57 -11.52 -6.45
N ILE A 57 17.10 -10.59 -5.65
CA ILE A 57 18.05 -10.91 -4.56
C ILE A 57 17.39 -11.80 -3.50
N ILE A 58 16.19 -11.44 -3.03
CA ILE A 58 15.46 -12.23 -2.05
C ILE A 58 15.16 -13.63 -2.62
N PHE A 59 14.80 -13.73 -3.90
CA PHE A 59 14.57 -15.00 -4.57
C PHE A 59 15.83 -15.87 -4.62
N ILE A 60 16.98 -15.29 -4.98
CA ILE A 60 18.27 -16.00 -4.97
C ILE A 60 18.60 -16.49 -3.57
N ILE A 61 18.46 -15.64 -2.54
CA ILE A 61 18.65 -16.03 -1.15
C ILE A 61 17.71 -17.19 -0.78
N GLY A 62 16.44 -17.13 -1.17
CA GLY A 62 15.46 -18.19 -0.95
C GLY A 62 15.86 -19.53 -1.58
N ILE A 63 16.40 -19.51 -2.80
CA ILE A 63 16.98 -20.70 -3.46
C ILE A 63 18.18 -21.21 -2.67
N LEU A 64 19.11 -20.33 -2.29
CA LEU A 64 20.33 -20.70 -1.56
C LEU A 64 19.99 -21.34 -0.20
N LEU A 65 19.00 -20.83 0.51
CA LEU A 65 18.53 -21.42 1.77
C LEU A 65 17.88 -22.81 1.60
N ASN A 66 17.41 -23.13 0.39
CA ASN A 66 16.83 -24.44 0.06
C ASN A 66 17.81 -25.36 -0.71
N ILE A 67 19.00 -24.89 -1.06
CA ILE A 67 19.94 -25.60 -1.95
C ILE A 67 20.45 -26.91 -1.34
N GLY A 68 20.44 -27.03 -0.02
CA GLY A 68 20.79 -28.27 0.69
C GLY A 68 19.92 -29.46 0.26
N LYS A 69 18.66 -29.22 -0.16
CA LYS A 69 17.78 -30.26 -0.72
C LYS A 69 18.28 -30.78 -2.06
N LEU A 70 18.98 -29.97 -2.85
CA LEU A 70 19.53 -30.36 -4.16
C LEU A 70 20.90 -31.03 -4.06
N LEU A 71 21.73 -30.58 -3.11
CA LEU A 71 23.15 -30.95 -3.04
C LEU A 71 23.47 -32.00 -1.97
N GLY A 72 22.52 -32.39 -1.12
CA GLY A 72 22.71 -33.40 -0.09
C GLY A 72 22.81 -34.84 -0.62
N ASP A 73 23.27 -35.78 0.21
CA ASP A 73 23.41 -37.20 -0.14
C ASP A 73 22.07 -37.87 -0.51
N ASN A 74 20.97 -37.44 0.11
CA ASN A 74 19.60 -37.83 -0.25
C ASN A 74 18.91 -36.68 -0.97
N ARG A 75 19.29 -36.45 -2.24
CA ARG A 75 18.76 -35.32 -3.03
C ARG A 75 17.24 -35.35 -3.11
N ASP A 76 16.61 -34.31 -2.60
CA ASP A 76 15.17 -34.08 -2.63
C ASP A 76 14.82 -32.97 -3.63
N TYR A 77 14.85 -33.32 -4.90
CA TYR A 77 14.49 -32.40 -6.00
C TYR A 77 13.04 -31.92 -5.87
N LYS A 78 12.12 -32.81 -5.46
CA LYS A 78 10.71 -32.49 -5.33
C LYS A 78 10.49 -31.47 -4.22
N GLY A 79 11.13 -31.63 -3.07
CA GLY A 79 11.05 -30.70 -1.95
C GLY A 79 11.73 -29.36 -2.21
N PHE A 80 12.76 -29.31 -3.05
CA PHE A 80 13.34 -28.05 -3.54
C PHE A 80 12.38 -27.32 -4.48
N LEU A 81 11.89 -28.00 -5.52
CA LEU A 81 10.96 -27.42 -6.48
C LEU A 81 9.66 -26.96 -5.81
N THR A 82 9.16 -27.72 -4.83
CA THR A 82 7.97 -27.36 -4.06
C THR A 82 8.19 -26.08 -3.26
N SER A 83 9.37 -25.88 -2.63
CA SER A 83 9.62 -24.66 -1.88
C SER A 83 9.78 -23.43 -2.77
N VAL A 84 10.44 -23.58 -3.92
CA VAL A 84 10.52 -22.52 -4.94
C VAL A 84 9.13 -22.14 -5.44
N PHE A 85 8.28 -23.14 -5.73
CA PHE A 85 6.92 -22.93 -6.19
C PHE A 85 6.05 -22.24 -5.13
N LEU A 86 6.13 -22.67 -3.87
CA LEU A 86 5.40 -22.05 -2.76
C LEU A 86 5.84 -20.61 -2.53
N PHE A 87 7.14 -20.31 -2.68
CA PHE A 87 7.66 -18.95 -2.57
C PHE A 87 7.08 -18.04 -3.66
N PHE A 88 7.17 -18.44 -4.92
CA PHE A 88 6.58 -17.68 -6.03
C PHE A 88 5.07 -17.56 -5.91
N GLY A 89 4.38 -18.64 -5.55
CA GLY A 89 2.93 -18.65 -5.34
C GLY A 89 2.52 -17.67 -4.24
N GLY A 90 3.23 -17.68 -3.11
CA GLY A 90 3.00 -16.75 -2.00
C GLY A 90 3.17 -15.29 -2.41
N ILE A 91 4.29 -14.93 -3.04
CA ILE A 91 4.54 -13.56 -3.51
C ILE A 91 3.50 -13.12 -4.54
N SER A 92 3.13 -14.00 -5.48
CA SER A 92 2.15 -13.70 -6.52
C SER A 92 0.75 -13.47 -5.93
N ILE A 93 0.35 -14.29 -4.95
CA ILE A 93 -0.93 -14.13 -4.26
C ILE A 93 -0.95 -12.82 -3.47
N ILE A 94 0.09 -12.54 -2.68
CA ILE A 94 0.19 -11.31 -1.89
C ILE A 94 0.17 -10.09 -2.82
N GLY A 95 0.98 -10.09 -3.88
CA GLY A 95 1.01 -9.02 -4.87
C GLY A 95 -0.32 -8.82 -5.58
N GLY A 96 -1.01 -9.92 -5.93
CA GLY A 96 -2.35 -9.89 -6.53
C GLY A 96 -3.42 -9.31 -5.61
N VAL A 97 -3.43 -9.70 -4.33
CA VAL A 97 -4.35 -9.15 -3.32
C VAL A 97 -4.10 -7.66 -3.11
N VAL A 98 -2.84 -7.26 -2.94
CA VAL A 98 -2.47 -5.83 -2.81
C VAL A 98 -2.92 -5.05 -4.04
N SER A 99 -2.66 -5.58 -5.24
CA SER A 99 -3.07 -4.93 -6.50
C SER A 99 -4.59 -4.79 -6.60
N TYR A 100 -5.35 -5.81 -6.20
CA TYR A 100 -6.81 -5.78 -6.18
C TYR A 100 -7.35 -4.76 -5.18
N ILE A 101 -6.78 -4.69 -3.98
CA ILE A 101 -7.17 -3.70 -2.96
C ILE A 101 -6.90 -2.28 -3.46
N LEU A 102 -5.75 -2.05 -4.09
CA LEU A 102 -5.41 -0.75 -4.66
C LEU A 102 -6.35 -0.37 -5.80
N SER A 103 -6.81 -1.32 -6.63
CA SER A 103 -7.71 -1.01 -7.74
C SER A 103 -9.14 -0.66 -7.32
N ILE A 104 -9.54 -0.96 -6.08
CA ILE A 104 -10.87 -0.59 -5.54
C ILE A 104 -10.81 0.59 -4.56
N SER A 105 -9.61 0.96 -4.09
CA SER A 105 -9.39 2.04 -3.12
C SER A 105 -8.99 3.37 -3.79
N PHE A 106 -8.85 3.40 -5.11
CA PHE A 106 -8.57 4.58 -5.95
C PHE A 106 -9.52 4.65 -7.14
#